data_AF-A0A1D6QL55-F1
#
_entry.id   AF-A0A1D6QL55-F1
#
_cell.length_a   1.000
_cell.length_b   1.000
_cell.length_c   1.000
_cell.angle_alpha   90.00
_cell.angle_beta   90.00
_cell.angle_gamma   90.00
#
_symmetry.space_group_name_H-M   'P 1'
#
loop_
_entity.id
_entity.type
_entity.pdbx_description
1 polymer ?
#
loop_
_entity_poly.entity_id
_entity_poly.type
_entity_poly.pdbx_seq_one_letter_code
_entity_poly.pdbx_strand_id
1 'polypeptide(L)'
;MYLLYLTIYNSVMSDPSFFYADTAVKHVQWDASKVRNKLQEHIQAHVECIRNAKLAELRANFEKKLSDAISGPVQSILETGERDSWACIRRLYRREIENAALSFSASLSEFDLDQTISNKMVSDLREYARSVVETKAREEAGNVLMRMKERFFTVLSHDKDSMPRSWMRDEDIRTITREARLGALRLMSVMAAIRLDDNPDKIERALTTALLDGGPLSHKRSIEFASDPLASSTWEEVFHQRIH
;
A
#
# COMPACT_ATOMS: atom_id res chain seq x y z
N MET A 1 -29.30 8.99 5.04
CA MET A 1 -29.22 10.40 5.54
C MET A 1 -29.09 11.39 4.38
N TYR A 2 -28.19 11.19 3.42
CA TYR A 2 -28.06 12.05 2.23
C TYR A 2 -29.33 12.09 1.36
N LEU A 3 -29.93 10.92 1.06
CA LEU A 3 -31.20 10.83 0.33
C LEU A 3 -32.39 11.51 1.06
N LEU A 4 -32.45 11.41 2.39
CA LEU A 4 -33.45 12.12 3.19
C LEU A 4 -33.28 13.64 3.08
N TYR A 5 -32.03 14.12 3.07
CA TYR A 5 -31.71 15.53 2.90
C TYR A 5 -32.06 16.05 1.49
N LEU A 6 -31.80 15.25 0.45
CA LEU A 6 -32.21 15.54 -0.92
C LEU A 6 -33.74 15.58 -1.09
N THR A 7 -34.45 14.72 -0.34
CA THR A 7 -35.92 14.69 -0.32
C THR A 7 -36.50 15.92 0.39
N ILE A 8 -35.88 16.33 1.51
CA ILE A 8 -36.23 17.57 2.21
C ILE A 8 -35.92 18.80 1.33
N TYR A 9 -34.79 18.81 0.62
CA TYR A 9 -34.43 19.86 -0.33
C TYR A 9 -35.48 20.02 -1.43
N ASN A 10 -35.86 18.93 -2.09
CA ASN A 10 -36.88 18.94 -3.13
C ASN A 10 -38.24 19.39 -2.59
N SER A 11 -38.60 19.00 -1.36
CA SER A 11 -39.85 19.41 -0.72
C SER A 11 -39.87 20.93 -0.40
N VAL A 12 -38.78 21.47 0.15
CA VAL A 12 -38.66 22.90 0.51
C VAL A 12 -38.59 23.80 -0.73
N MET A 13 -37.97 23.33 -1.82
CA MET A 13 -37.89 24.09 -3.09
C MET A 13 -39.17 24.02 -3.92
N SER A 14 -39.99 22.97 -3.76
CA SER A 14 -41.21 22.77 -4.58
C SER A 14 -42.37 23.66 -4.17
N ASP A 15 -42.43 24.14 -2.91
CA ASP A 15 -43.53 25.00 -2.46
C ASP A 15 -43.07 26.19 -1.60
N PRO A 16 -42.40 27.20 -2.19
CA PRO A 16 -41.98 28.41 -1.48
C PRO A 16 -43.17 29.29 -1.05
N SER A 17 -44.33 29.07 -1.64
CA SER A 17 -45.58 29.83 -1.45
C SER A 17 -46.01 29.88 0.01
N PHE A 18 -45.72 28.81 0.76
CA PHE A 18 -46.15 28.66 2.15
C PHE A 18 -45.53 29.70 3.10
N PHE A 19 -44.33 30.21 2.79
CA PHE A 19 -43.63 31.17 3.65
C PHE A 19 -43.90 32.64 3.32
N TYR A 20 -44.46 32.94 2.13
CA TYR A 20 -44.55 34.32 1.62
C TYR A 20 -45.98 34.82 1.39
N ALA A 21 -47.00 33.98 1.62
CA ALA A 21 -48.39 34.38 1.41
C ALA A 21 -48.86 35.49 2.37
N ASP A 22 -48.23 35.64 3.54
CA ASP A 22 -48.76 36.46 4.64
C ASP A 22 -48.19 37.90 4.74
N THR A 23 -47.29 38.31 3.83
CA THR A 23 -46.60 39.62 3.93
C THR A 23 -46.72 40.50 2.68
N ALA A 24 -47.58 40.17 1.73
CA ALA A 24 -47.70 40.93 0.47
C ALA A 24 -48.47 42.25 0.65
N VAL A 25 -47.74 43.36 0.83
CA VAL A 25 -48.30 44.72 0.82
C VAL A 25 -48.62 45.12 -0.63
N LYS A 26 -49.90 45.44 -0.92
CA LYS A 26 -50.47 45.67 -2.26
C LYS A 26 -49.81 46.78 -3.13
N HIS A 27 -48.88 47.55 -2.59
CA HIS A 27 -48.27 48.71 -3.28
C HIS A 27 -46.76 48.57 -3.57
N VAL A 28 -46.14 47.43 -3.28
CA VAL A 28 -44.71 47.18 -3.57
C VAL A 28 -44.58 45.88 -4.36
N GLN A 29 -44.01 45.95 -5.57
CA GLN A 29 -43.54 44.76 -6.29
C GLN A 29 -42.29 44.23 -5.57
N TRP A 30 -42.51 43.43 -4.53
CA TRP A 30 -41.43 42.80 -3.78
C TRP A 30 -40.81 41.66 -4.61
N ASP A 31 -39.60 41.86 -5.11
CA ASP A 31 -38.85 40.82 -5.80
C ASP A 31 -38.14 39.89 -4.81
N ALA A 32 -38.81 38.80 -4.44
CA ALA A 32 -38.25 37.76 -3.58
C ALA A 32 -37.16 36.91 -4.28
N SER A 33 -36.86 37.13 -5.58
CA SER A 33 -35.85 36.35 -6.32
C SER A 33 -34.48 36.38 -5.66
N LYS A 34 -34.05 37.56 -5.17
CA LYS A 34 -32.74 37.74 -4.55
C LYS A 34 -32.58 36.95 -3.26
N VAL A 35 -33.65 36.86 -2.46
CA VAL A 35 -33.65 36.08 -1.21
C VAL A 35 -33.69 34.59 -1.52
N ARG A 36 -34.51 34.17 -2.50
CA ARG A 36 -34.56 32.78 -2.97
C ARG A 36 -33.23 32.29 -3.52
N ASN A 37 -32.59 33.05 -4.40
CA ASN A 37 -31.29 32.69 -4.98
C ASN A 37 -30.22 32.54 -3.91
N LYS A 38 -30.15 33.47 -2.94
CA LYS A 38 -29.24 33.36 -1.80
C LYS A 38 -29.52 32.13 -0.94
N LEU A 39 -30.79 31.84 -0.64
CA LEU A 39 -31.16 30.65 0.11
C LEU A 39 -30.74 29.37 -0.64
N GLN A 40 -30.98 29.33 -1.95
CA GLN A 40 -30.59 28.21 -2.81
C GLN A 40 -29.07 28.01 -2.83
N GLU A 41 -28.28 29.08 -2.98
CA GLU A 41 -26.81 29.06 -2.90
C GLU A 41 -26.34 28.51 -1.54
N HIS A 42 -26.90 29.00 -0.43
CA HIS A 42 -26.53 28.53 0.91
C HIS A 42 -26.88 27.06 1.13
N ILE A 43 -28.04 26.61 0.68
CA ILE A 43 -28.42 25.20 0.81
C ILE A 43 -27.52 24.33 -0.05
N GLN A 44 -27.22 24.74 -1.29
CA GLN A 44 -26.32 23.99 -2.17
C GLN A 44 -24.91 23.86 -1.57
N ALA A 45 -24.36 24.96 -1.03
CA ALA A 45 -23.08 24.93 -0.34
C ALA A 45 -23.11 24.02 0.90
N HIS A 46 -24.21 24.00 1.64
CA HIS A 46 -24.38 23.11 2.80
C HIS A 46 -24.48 21.64 2.39
N VAL A 47 -25.23 21.32 1.33
CA VAL A 47 -25.34 19.97 0.76
C VAL A 47 -23.98 19.48 0.28
N GLU A 48 -23.21 20.32 -0.40
CA GLU A 48 -21.84 20.00 -0.84
C GLU A 48 -20.90 19.76 0.33
N CYS A 49 -20.98 20.57 1.38
CA CYS A 49 -20.21 20.38 2.61
C CYS A 49 -20.50 19.02 3.26
N ILE A 50 -21.79 18.68 3.44
CA ILE A 50 -22.20 17.37 3.98
C ILE A 50 -21.72 16.23 3.09
N ARG A 51 -21.87 16.35 1.77
CA ARG A 51 -21.42 15.35 0.81
C ARG A 51 -19.93 15.09 0.94
N ASN A 52 -19.12 16.14 0.94
CA ASN A 52 -17.67 16.05 1.04
C ASN A 52 -17.23 15.42 2.38
N ALA A 53 -17.87 15.80 3.49
CA ALA A 53 -17.61 15.21 4.79
C ALA A 53 -17.91 13.70 4.81
N LYS A 54 -19.03 13.28 4.22
CA LYS A 54 -19.42 11.86 4.13
C LYS A 54 -18.51 11.06 3.20
N LEU A 55 -18.06 11.65 2.10
CA LEU A 55 -17.08 11.04 1.20
C LEU A 55 -15.72 10.87 1.87
N ALA A 56 -15.27 11.85 2.66
CA ALA A 56 -14.03 11.75 3.43
C ALA A 56 -14.11 10.64 4.49
N GLU A 57 -15.24 10.55 5.20
CA GLU A 57 -15.51 9.46 6.16
C GLU A 57 -15.51 8.09 5.47
N LEU A 58 -16.18 7.97 4.32
CA LEU A 58 -16.22 6.74 3.53
C LEU A 58 -14.82 6.33 3.08
N ARG A 59 -14.04 7.27 2.53
CA ARG A 59 -12.65 7.04 2.12
C ARG A 59 -11.80 6.53 3.28
N ALA A 60 -11.82 7.23 4.42
CA ALA A 60 -11.05 6.85 5.60
C ALA A 60 -11.42 5.44 6.11
N ASN A 61 -12.70 5.07 6.06
CA ASN A 61 -13.15 3.74 6.43
C ASN A 61 -12.59 2.64 5.51
N PHE A 62 -12.56 2.88 4.20
CA PHE A 62 -11.99 1.94 3.23
C PHE A 62 -10.47 1.86 3.33
N GLU A 63 -9.78 3.00 3.47
CA GLU A 63 -8.33 3.06 3.72
C GLU A 63 -7.98 2.24 4.97
N LYS A 64 -8.68 2.45 6.08
CA LYS A 64 -8.47 1.67 7.31
C LYS A 64 -8.67 0.17 7.10
N LYS A 65 -9.78 -0.25 6.49
CA LYS A 65 -10.06 -1.67 6.20
C LYS A 65 -8.96 -2.30 5.36
N LEU A 66 -8.47 -1.57 4.36
CA LEU A 66 -7.44 -2.04 3.45
C LEU A 66 -6.08 -2.14 4.17
N SER A 67 -5.75 -1.17 5.01
CA SER A 67 -4.57 -1.20 5.87
C SER A 67 -4.60 -2.41 6.81
N ASP A 68 -5.73 -2.67 7.47
CA ASP A 68 -5.91 -3.78 8.40
C ASP A 68 -5.78 -5.14 7.68
N ALA A 69 -6.32 -5.26 6.46
CA ALA A 69 -6.28 -6.48 5.66
C ALA A 69 -4.90 -6.78 5.04
N ILE A 70 -4.10 -5.75 4.73
CA ILE A 70 -2.82 -5.90 4.05
C ILE A 70 -1.65 -5.97 5.05
N SER A 71 -1.66 -5.13 6.09
CA SER A 71 -0.46 -4.90 6.91
C SER A 71 0.06 -6.15 7.60
N GLY A 72 -0.80 -6.86 8.32
CA GLY A 72 -0.41 -8.07 9.07
C GLY A 72 0.09 -9.20 8.16
N PRO A 73 -0.65 -9.55 7.08
CA PRO A 73 -0.19 -10.56 6.14
C PRO A 73 1.10 -10.18 5.42
N VAL A 74 1.29 -8.93 4.99
CA VAL A 74 2.55 -8.48 4.37
C VAL A 74 3.72 -8.64 5.33
N GLN A 75 3.55 -8.21 6.59
CA GLN A 75 4.56 -8.43 7.62
C GLN A 75 4.90 -9.92 7.72
N SER A 76 3.92 -10.77 8.00
CA SER A 76 4.13 -12.22 8.17
C SER A 76 4.84 -12.87 6.97
N ILE A 77 4.49 -12.49 5.74
CA ILE A 77 5.11 -13.02 4.51
C ILE A 77 6.57 -12.54 4.37
N LEU A 78 6.90 -11.32 4.79
CA LEU A 78 8.26 -10.81 4.74
C LEU A 78 9.13 -11.37 5.88
N GLU A 79 8.53 -11.65 7.04
CA GLU A 79 9.21 -12.26 8.19
C GLU A 79 9.76 -13.66 7.86
N THR A 80 9.03 -14.46 7.08
CA THR A 80 9.51 -15.78 6.64
C THR A 80 10.66 -15.68 5.64
N GLY A 81 10.68 -14.61 4.83
CA GLY A 81 11.72 -14.35 3.83
C GLY A 81 11.82 -15.43 2.76
N GLU A 82 10.69 -16.08 2.43
CA GLU A 82 10.63 -17.13 1.42
C GLU A 82 10.81 -16.57 0.00
N ARG A 83 11.25 -17.44 -0.92
CA ARG A 83 11.58 -17.02 -2.29
C ARG A 83 10.35 -16.47 -3.03
N ASP A 84 9.16 -16.96 -2.71
CA ASP A 84 7.90 -16.54 -3.32
C ASP A 84 7.16 -15.46 -2.51
N SER A 85 7.77 -14.89 -1.46
CA SER A 85 7.16 -13.84 -0.61
C SER A 85 6.51 -12.72 -1.43
N TRP A 86 7.20 -12.18 -2.43
CA TRP A 86 6.65 -11.12 -3.27
C TRP A 86 5.51 -11.60 -4.19
N ALA A 87 5.53 -12.86 -4.64
CA ALA A 87 4.41 -13.43 -5.39
C ALA A 87 3.16 -13.59 -4.49
N CYS A 88 3.36 -14.02 -3.24
CA CYS A 88 2.31 -14.08 -2.22
C CYS A 88 1.73 -12.69 -1.94
N ILE A 89 2.58 -11.68 -1.75
CA ILE A 89 2.17 -10.28 -1.53
C ILE A 89 1.39 -9.75 -2.74
N ARG A 90 1.82 -10.00 -3.97
CA ARG A 90 1.09 -9.55 -5.18
C ARG A 90 -0.31 -10.16 -5.25
N ARG A 91 -0.45 -11.47 -4.97
CA ARG A 91 -1.77 -12.14 -4.95
C ARG A 91 -2.69 -11.54 -3.89
N LEU A 92 -2.17 -11.33 -2.69
CA LEU A 92 -2.89 -10.67 -1.58
C LEU A 92 -3.33 -9.26 -2.00
N TYR A 93 -2.37 -8.42 -2.39
CA TYR A 93 -2.56 -7.03 -2.79
C TYR A 93 -3.65 -6.89 -3.85
N ARG A 94 -3.56 -7.69 -4.92
CA ARG A 94 -4.56 -7.70 -5.99
C ARG A 94 -5.96 -8.06 -5.47
N ARG A 95 -6.07 -9.14 -4.68
CA ARG A 95 -7.37 -9.59 -4.14
C ARG A 95 -8.01 -8.52 -3.26
N GLU A 96 -7.26 -7.95 -2.31
CA GLU A 96 -7.80 -6.96 -1.38
C GLU A 96 -8.19 -5.67 -2.09
N ILE A 97 -7.40 -5.21 -3.07
CA ILE A 97 -7.72 -4.02 -3.85
C ILE A 97 -8.92 -4.22 -4.76
N GLU A 98 -9.02 -5.35 -5.47
CA GLU A 98 -10.15 -5.62 -6.35
C GLU A 98 -11.46 -5.62 -5.53
N ASN A 99 -11.46 -6.29 -4.38
CA ASN A 99 -12.60 -6.32 -3.46
C ASN A 99 -12.94 -4.94 -2.89
N ALA A 100 -11.93 -4.19 -2.42
CA ALA A 100 -12.12 -2.85 -1.88
C ALA A 100 -12.61 -1.86 -2.95
N ALA A 101 -12.05 -1.91 -4.17
CA ALA A 101 -12.43 -1.03 -5.27
C ALA A 101 -13.87 -1.27 -5.72
N LEU A 102 -14.31 -2.53 -5.83
CA LEU A 102 -15.71 -2.85 -6.16
C LEU A 102 -16.67 -2.34 -5.08
N SER A 103 -16.37 -2.63 -3.82
CA SER A 103 -17.20 -2.21 -2.69
C SER A 103 -17.25 -0.69 -2.54
N PHE A 104 -16.12 -0.02 -2.73
CA PHE A 104 -16.03 1.44 -2.67
C PHE A 104 -16.78 2.09 -3.83
N SER A 105 -16.64 1.58 -5.05
CA SER A 105 -17.39 2.07 -6.22
C SER A 105 -18.90 1.93 -6.02
N ALA A 106 -19.35 0.81 -5.45
CA ALA A 106 -20.75 0.61 -5.11
C ALA A 106 -21.25 1.66 -4.10
N SER A 107 -20.49 1.93 -3.03
CA SER A 107 -20.84 2.97 -2.06
C SER A 107 -20.79 4.39 -2.65
N LEU A 108 -19.88 4.68 -3.58
CA LEU A 108 -19.79 5.98 -4.25
C LEU A 108 -21.00 6.28 -5.14
N SER A 109 -21.70 5.25 -5.64
CA SER A 109 -22.90 5.42 -6.49
C SER A 109 -24.05 6.13 -5.77
N GLU A 110 -24.06 6.14 -4.43
CA GLU A 110 -25.07 6.82 -3.62
C GLU A 110 -24.93 8.36 -3.59
N PHE A 111 -23.81 8.89 -4.09
CA PHE A 111 -23.44 10.30 -3.95
C PHE A 111 -23.58 11.14 -5.23
N ASP A 112 -24.13 10.55 -6.30
CA ASP A 112 -24.34 11.19 -7.61
C ASP A 112 -23.10 11.96 -8.10
N LEU A 113 -21.97 11.26 -8.13
CA LEU A 113 -20.68 11.81 -8.52
C LEU A 113 -20.42 11.62 -10.00
N ASP A 114 -19.73 12.59 -10.61
CA ASP A 114 -19.16 12.41 -11.94
C ASP A 114 -18.21 11.20 -11.96
N GLN A 115 -18.24 10.47 -13.08
CA GLN A 115 -17.44 9.25 -13.25
C GLN A 115 -15.95 9.52 -13.10
N THR A 116 -15.46 10.70 -13.51
CA THR A 116 -14.05 11.10 -13.37
C THR A 116 -13.66 11.22 -11.90
N ILE A 117 -14.53 11.82 -11.08
CA ILE A 117 -14.30 11.99 -9.64
C ILE A 117 -14.31 10.63 -8.95
N SER A 118 -15.31 9.80 -9.24
CA SER A 118 -15.41 8.44 -8.69
C SER A 118 -14.18 7.59 -9.05
N ASN A 119 -13.77 7.60 -10.32
CA ASN A 119 -12.58 6.88 -10.79
C ASN A 119 -11.30 7.39 -10.11
N LYS A 120 -11.17 8.70 -9.91
CA LYS A 120 -10.04 9.29 -9.19
C LYS A 120 -10.01 8.81 -7.74
N MET A 121 -11.14 8.82 -7.04
CA MET A 121 -11.20 8.34 -5.65
C MET A 121 -10.82 6.85 -5.54
N VAL A 122 -11.24 6.01 -6.49
CA VAL A 122 -10.82 4.60 -6.53
C VAL A 122 -9.32 4.46 -6.83
N SER A 123 -8.77 5.31 -7.69
CA SER A 123 -7.33 5.35 -7.96
C SER A 123 -6.52 5.75 -6.72
N ASP A 124 -6.96 6.80 -6.01
CA ASP A 124 -6.34 7.24 -4.75
C ASP A 124 -6.34 6.12 -3.71
N LEU A 125 -7.41 5.32 -3.63
CA LEU A 125 -7.49 4.16 -2.72
C LEU A 125 -6.47 3.07 -3.09
N ARG A 126 -6.23 2.84 -4.38
CA ARG A 126 -5.21 1.88 -4.86
C ARG A 126 -3.80 2.35 -4.52
N GLU A 127 -3.55 3.64 -4.68
CA GLU A 127 -2.28 4.27 -4.32
C GLU A 127 -2.03 4.20 -2.82
N TYR A 128 -3.05 4.47 -2.00
CA TYR A 128 -2.99 4.27 -0.56
C TYR A 128 -2.60 2.83 -0.21
N ALA A 129 -3.24 1.81 -0.79
CA ALA A 129 -2.85 0.43 -0.53
C ALA A 129 -1.39 0.12 -0.92
N ARG A 130 -0.91 0.70 -2.03
CA ARG A 130 0.51 0.55 -2.42
C ARG A 130 1.40 1.12 -1.32
N SER A 131 1.10 2.33 -0.83
CA SER A 131 1.85 2.96 0.26
C SER A 131 1.87 2.14 1.56
N VAL A 132 0.79 1.41 1.86
CA VAL A 132 0.72 0.49 3.01
C VAL A 132 1.73 -0.65 2.86
N VAL A 133 1.76 -1.31 1.70
CA VAL A 133 2.72 -2.39 1.41
C VAL A 133 4.15 -1.86 1.49
N GLU A 134 4.43 -0.70 0.89
CA GLU A 134 5.77 -0.12 0.91
C GLU A 134 6.21 0.27 2.33
N THR A 135 5.31 0.80 3.14
CA THR A 135 5.59 1.17 4.53
C THR A 135 5.94 -0.07 5.34
N LYS A 136 5.14 -1.14 5.22
CA LYS A 136 5.42 -2.41 5.89
C LYS A 136 6.71 -3.05 5.40
N ALA A 137 7.00 -3.00 4.09
CA ALA A 137 8.25 -3.49 3.55
C ALA A 137 9.47 -2.74 4.10
N ARG A 138 9.38 -1.40 4.24
CA ARG A 138 10.44 -0.58 4.84
C ARG A 138 10.64 -0.88 6.33
N GLU A 139 9.55 -1.07 7.08
CA GLU A 139 9.61 -1.48 8.50
C GLU A 139 10.34 -2.83 8.65
N GLU A 140 9.97 -3.84 7.85
CA GLU A 140 10.60 -5.16 7.90
C GLU A 140 12.06 -5.13 7.42
N ALA A 141 12.37 -4.33 6.40
CA ALA A 141 13.75 -4.11 5.96
C ALA A 141 14.63 -3.50 7.07
N GLY A 142 14.05 -2.67 7.96
CA GLY A 142 14.74 -2.16 9.15
C GLY A 142 15.21 -3.25 10.11
N ASN A 143 14.57 -4.43 10.08
CA ASN A 143 14.89 -5.59 10.92
C ASN A 143 15.76 -6.64 10.21
N VAL A 144 16.19 -6.39 8.96
CA VAL A 144 16.84 -7.40 8.10
C VAL A 144 18.05 -8.07 8.75
N LEU A 145 18.92 -7.32 9.43
CA LEU A 145 20.12 -7.89 10.04
C LEU A 145 19.81 -8.89 11.15
N MET A 146 18.82 -8.57 11.99
CA MET A 146 18.37 -9.46 13.06
C MET A 146 17.76 -10.73 12.44
N ARG A 147 16.90 -10.59 11.43
CA ARG A 147 16.25 -11.71 10.74
C ARG A 147 17.21 -12.59 9.98
N MET A 148 18.24 -12.02 9.36
CA MET A 148 19.33 -12.77 8.75
C MET A 148 20.08 -13.62 9.76
N LYS A 149 20.35 -13.08 10.96
CA LYS A 149 20.99 -13.84 12.04
C LYS A 149 20.10 -14.98 12.51
N GLU A 150 18.81 -14.72 12.75
CA GLU A 150 17.84 -15.75 13.12
C GLU A 150 17.79 -16.86 12.06
N ARG A 151 17.62 -16.50 10.77
CA ARG A 151 17.59 -17.47 9.68
C ARG A 151 18.86 -18.29 9.58
N PHE A 152 20.02 -17.65 9.74
CA PHE A 152 21.30 -18.35 9.77
C PHE A 152 21.37 -19.35 10.93
N PHE A 153 21.02 -18.93 12.15
CA PHE A 153 21.06 -19.80 13.32
C PHE A 153 20.07 -20.95 13.18
N THR A 154 18.83 -20.71 12.74
CA THR A 154 17.83 -21.76 12.52
C THR A 154 18.34 -22.84 11.59
N VAL A 155 18.91 -22.48 10.43
CA VAL A 155 19.44 -23.45 9.46
C VAL A 155 20.69 -24.17 9.99
N LEU A 156 21.55 -23.46 10.72
CA LEU A 156 22.76 -24.04 11.29
C LEU A 156 22.46 -25.04 12.42
N SER A 157 21.52 -24.69 13.31
CA SER A 157 21.26 -25.41 14.55
C SER A 157 20.16 -26.46 14.45
N HIS A 158 19.42 -26.54 13.35
CA HIS A 158 18.38 -27.54 13.14
C HIS A 158 18.71 -28.45 11.96
N ASP A 159 18.27 -29.70 12.04
CA ASP A 159 18.31 -30.65 10.94
C ASP A 159 17.13 -30.45 9.96
N LYS A 160 16.96 -31.39 9.02
CA LYS A 160 15.92 -31.32 7.99
C LYS A 160 14.50 -31.46 8.55
N ASP A 161 14.35 -32.07 9.72
CA ASP A 161 13.08 -32.29 10.39
C ASP A 161 12.76 -31.14 11.38
N SER A 162 13.53 -30.05 11.31
CA SER A 162 13.46 -28.91 12.23
C SER A 162 13.73 -29.28 13.70
N MET A 163 14.44 -30.38 13.95
CA MET A 163 14.89 -30.77 15.29
C MET A 163 16.28 -30.20 15.57
N PRO A 164 16.62 -29.90 16.84
CA PRO A 164 17.96 -29.46 17.20
C PRO A 164 19.03 -30.44 16.70
N ARG A 165 19.97 -29.92 15.91
CA ARG A 165 21.01 -30.70 15.23
C ARG A 165 21.93 -31.37 16.24
N SER A 166 22.14 -32.67 16.05
CA SER A 166 23.16 -33.43 16.74
C SER A 166 24.45 -33.42 15.94
N TRP A 167 25.48 -32.74 16.44
CA TRP A 167 26.79 -32.62 15.77
C TRP A 167 27.56 -33.95 15.82
N MET A 168 27.34 -34.81 14.82
CA MET A 168 28.07 -36.06 14.65
C MET A 168 29.37 -35.85 13.86
N ARG A 169 30.33 -36.78 13.97
CA ARG A 169 31.67 -36.65 13.35
C ARG A 169 31.66 -36.60 11.82
N ASP A 170 30.59 -37.08 11.19
CA ASP A 170 30.41 -37.20 9.75
C ASP A 170 29.69 -36.00 9.11
N GLU A 171 29.24 -35.03 9.90
CA GLU A 171 28.57 -33.84 9.36
C GLU A 171 29.52 -32.95 8.54
N ASP A 172 29.08 -32.58 7.34
CA ASP A 172 29.76 -31.59 6.52
C ASP A 172 29.42 -30.16 6.99
N ILE A 173 30.14 -29.73 8.02
CA ILE A 173 30.02 -28.39 8.61
C ILE A 173 30.14 -27.27 7.55
N ARG A 174 30.97 -27.48 6.51
CA ARG A 174 31.15 -26.46 5.45
C ARG A 174 29.90 -26.32 4.61
N THR A 175 29.29 -27.44 4.22
CA THR A 175 28.03 -27.44 3.47
C THR A 175 26.90 -26.84 4.31
N ILE A 176 26.77 -27.24 5.57
CA ILE A 176 25.74 -26.69 6.48
C ILE A 176 25.91 -25.17 6.66
N THR A 177 27.13 -24.70 6.91
CA THR A 177 27.41 -23.26 7.06
C THR A 177 27.10 -22.49 5.78
N ARG A 178 27.41 -23.08 4.61
CA ARG A 178 27.11 -22.47 3.31
C ARG A 178 25.60 -22.36 3.08
N GLU A 179 24.83 -23.40 3.41
CA GLU A 179 23.36 -23.38 3.34
C GLU A 179 22.76 -22.33 4.27
N ALA A 180 23.25 -22.22 5.50
CA ALA A 180 22.81 -21.20 6.46
C ALA A 180 23.06 -19.77 5.95
N ARG A 181 24.24 -19.52 5.36
CA ARG A 181 24.55 -18.22 4.73
C ARG A 181 23.65 -17.94 3.54
N LEU A 182 23.42 -18.93 2.68
CA LEU A 182 22.52 -18.80 1.53
C LEU A 182 21.09 -18.46 1.97
N GLY A 183 20.61 -19.12 3.03
CA GLY A 183 19.30 -18.82 3.62
C GLY A 183 19.18 -17.37 4.09
N ALA A 184 20.20 -16.86 4.79
CA ALA A 184 20.24 -15.46 5.22
C ALA A 184 20.30 -14.47 4.04
N LEU A 185 21.10 -14.76 3.00
CA LEU A 185 21.21 -13.90 1.81
C LEU A 185 19.91 -13.87 0.99
N ARG A 186 19.17 -14.99 0.92
CA ARG A 186 17.84 -15.01 0.28
C ARG A 186 16.85 -14.12 1.01
N LEU A 187 16.82 -14.16 2.34
CA LEU A 187 15.99 -13.28 3.15
C LEU A 187 16.35 -11.80 2.90
N MET A 188 17.64 -11.47 2.86
CA MET A 188 18.11 -10.12 2.50
C MET A 188 17.64 -9.71 1.10
N SER A 189 17.74 -10.60 0.11
CA SER A 189 17.28 -10.32 -1.26
C SER A 189 15.79 -9.99 -1.31
N VAL A 190 14.96 -10.69 -0.52
CA VAL A 190 13.53 -10.41 -0.41
C VAL A 190 13.30 -9.01 0.14
N MET A 191 14.03 -8.60 1.19
CA MET A 191 13.87 -7.29 1.83
C MET A 191 14.55 -6.12 1.10
N ALA A 192 15.47 -6.39 0.18
CA ALA A 192 16.26 -5.38 -0.50
C ALA A 192 15.48 -4.54 -1.54
N ALA A 193 14.36 -5.05 -2.06
CA ALA A 193 13.58 -4.36 -3.08
C ALA A 193 12.08 -4.71 -2.99
N ILE A 194 11.25 -3.72 -3.29
CA ILE A 194 9.80 -3.84 -3.33
C ILE A 194 9.39 -4.31 -4.74
N ARG A 195 8.77 -5.49 -4.85
CA ARG A 195 8.48 -6.14 -6.14
C ARG A 195 6.99 -6.29 -6.40
N LEU A 196 6.27 -5.17 -6.36
CA LEU A 196 4.84 -5.16 -6.67
C LEU A 196 4.54 -5.30 -8.16
N ASP A 197 5.42 -4.81 -9.03
CA ASP A 197 5.18 -4.75 -10.49
C ASP A 197 5.74 -5.96 -11.27
N ASP A 198 6.14 -7.04 -10.57
CA ASP A 198 6.67 -8.30 -11.15
C ASP A 198 7.90 -8.13 -12.08
N ASN A 199 8.62 -7.02 -11.94
CA ASN A 199 9.84 -6.78 -12.68
C ASN A 199 10.96 -7.73 -12.21
N PRO A 200 11.68 -8.39 -13.13
CA PRO A 200 12.78 -9.26 -12.78
C PRO A 200 13.99 -8.44 -12.33
N ASP A 201 14.63 -8.84 -11.23
CA ASP A 201 15.88 -8.27 -10.74
C ASP A 201 16.99 -9.32 -10.65
N LYS A 202 18.21 -8.85 -10.35
CA LYS A 202 19.41 -9.68 -10.22
C LYS A 202 19.98 -9.68 -8.79
N ILE A 203 19.20 -9.23 -7.80
CA ILE A 203 19.68 -8.96 -6.44
C ILE A 203 20.15 -10.24 -5.74
N GLU A 204 19.35 -11.31 -5.73
CA GLU A 204 19.73 -12.59 -5.08
C GLU A 204 21.06 -13.11 -5.63
N ARG A 205 21.21 -13.05 -6.97
CA ARG A 205 22.40 -13.52 -7.66
C ARG A 205 23.62 -12.66 -7.32
N ALA A 206 23.48 -11.33 -7.31
CA ALA A 206 24.55 -10.41 -6.96
C ALA A 206 25.01 -10.61 -5.51
N LEU A 207 24.08 -10.70 -4.56
CA LEU A 207 24.36 -10.97 -3.15
C LEU A 207 25.09 -12.31 -2.96
N THR A 208 24.60 -13.37 -3.60
CA THR A 208 25.20 -14.71 -3.50
C THR A 208 26.61 -14.73 -4.10
N THR A 209 26.79 -14.12 -5.28
CA THR A 209 28.11 -14.08 -5.94
C THR A 209 29.12 -13.29 -5.11
N ALA A 210 28.73 -12.14 -4.58
CA ALA A 210 29.62 -11.25 -3.83
C ALA A 210 29.97 -11.79 -2.43
N LEU A 211 29.01 -12.41 -1.73
CA LEU A 211 29.13 -12.71 -0.30
C LEU A 211 29.22 -14.20 0.03
N LEU A 212 28.81 -15.09 -0.89
CA LEU A 212 28.84 -16.55 -0.68
C LEU A 212 29.94 -17.23 -1.49
N ASP A 213 30.02 -16.91 -2.78
CA ASP A 213 30.98 -17.54 -3.70
C ASP A 213 32.31 -16.78 -3.79
N GLY A 214 32.30 -15.49 -3.43
CA GLY A 214 33.49 -14.68 -3.18
C GLY A 214 34.16 -15.09 -1.86
N GLY A 215 35.16 -15.96 -1.91
CA GLY A 215 36.03 -16.28 -0.77
C GLY A 215 36.69 -15.04 -0.13
N PRO A 216 37.29 -15.20 1.07
CA PRO A 216 37.64 -14.10 1.98
C PRO A 216 38.51 -13.07 1.26
N LEU A 217 37.97 -11.87 1.01
CA LEU A 217 38.69 -10.72 0.45
C LEU A 217 39.68 -11.15 -0.64
N SER A 218 39.22 -11.80 -1.71
CA SER A 218 40.11 -12.16 -2.81
C SER A 218 40.78 -10.91 -3.38
N HIS A 219 42.03 -10.70 -2.96
CA HIS A 219 43.00 -9.73 -3.45
C HIS A 219 43.40 -10.01 -4.92
N LYS A 220 42.53 -10.66 -5.69
CA LYS A 220 42.63 -10.73 -7.15
C LYS A 220 41.40 -10.03 -7.70
N ARG A 221 41.49 -8.70 -7.64
CA ARG A 221 40.76 -7.77 -8.49
C ARG A 221 41.15 -8.12 -9.93
N SER A 222 40.49 -9.12 -10.52
CA SER A 222 40.55 -9.32 -11.97
C SER A 222 40.00 -8.05 -12.59
N ILE A 223 40.70 -7.57 -13.62
CA ILE A 223 40.54 -6.26 -14.26
C ILE A 223 39.11 -6.04 -14.82
N GLU A 224 38.25 -7.06 -14.80
CA GLU A 224 36.86 -7.03 -15.26
C GLU A 224 35.83 -6.56 -14.20
N PHE A 225 36.17 -6.50 -12.92
CA PHE A 225 35.32 -5.90 -11.87
C PHE A 225 36.06 -4.73 -11.20
N ALA A 226 36.23 -3.63 -11.93
CA ALA A 226 36.79 -2.39 -11.38
C ALA A 226 35.84 -1.66 -10.42
N SER A 227 34.58 -2.10 -10.31
CA SER A 227 33.55 -1.48 -9.47
C SER A 227 32.94 -2.51 -8.52
N ASP A 228 32.74 -2.10 -7.27
CA ASP A 228 32.07 -2.91 -6.25
C ASP A 228 30.63 -3.23 -6.71
N PRO A 229 30.27 -4.52 -6.90
CA PRO A 229 28.95 -4.91 -7.39
C PRO A 229 27.81 -4.54 -6.43
N LEU A 230 28.12 -4.27 -5.16
CA LEU A 230 27.17 -3.83 -4.14
C LEU A 230 27.15 -2.32 -3.93
N ALA A 231 28.00 -1.55 -4.64
CA ALA A 231 27.98 -0.11 -4.56
C ALA A 231 26.61 0.44 -4.96
N SER A 232 26.12 1.49 -4.28
CA SER A 232 24.84 2.12 -4.64
C SER A 232 24.82 2.59 -6.10
N SER A 233 25.98 2.88 -6.69
CA SER A 233 26.13 3.34 -8.06
C SER A 233 25.89 2.26 -9.13
N THR A 234 25.81 0.98 -8.77
CA THR A 234 25.61 -0.13 -9.73
C THR A 234 24.15 -0.54 -9.90
N TRP A 235 23.22 0.03 -9.12
CA TRP A 235 21.80 -0.34 -9.13
C TRP A 235 20.94 0.67 -9.89
N GLU A 236 20.40 0.26 -11.04
CA GLU A 236 19.65 1.12 -11.99
C GLU A 236 18.44 1.83 -11.36
N GLU A 237 17.67 1.15 -10.50
CA GLU A 237 16.43 1.67 -9.91
C GLU A 237 16.66 2.68 -8.77
N VAL A 238 17.84 2.67 -8.12
CA VAL A 238 18.16 3.61 -7.02
C VAL A 238 18.26 5.05 -7.53
N PHE A 239 18.54 5.24 -8.82
CA PHE A 239 18.67 6.56 -9.46
C PHE A 239 17.33 7.20 -9.84
N HIS A 240 16.24 6.45 -9.85
CA HIS A 240 14.95 6.93 -10.38
C HIS A 240 14.09 7.64 -9.32
N GLN A 241 14.56 7.75 -8.07
CA GLN A 241 13.77 8.28 -6.94
C GLN A 241 14.10 9.74 -6.53
N ARG A 242 14.63 10.56 -7.44
CA ARG A 242 14.91 11.99 -7.18
C ARG A 242 14.32 12.94 -8.21
N ILE A 243 13.03 12.85 -8.52
CA ILE A 243 12.28 14.02 -9.00
C ILE A 243 10.84 13.91 -8.48
N HIS A 244 10.56 14.57 -7.34
CA HIS A 244 9.26 15.13 -7.00
C HIS A 244 9.47 16.40 -6.19
#